data_AF-A0A075KHV8-F1
#
_entry.id   AF-A0A075KHV8-F1
#
_cell.length_a   1.000
_cell.length_b   1.000
_cell.length_c   1.000
_cell.angle_alpha   90.00
_cell.angle_beta   90.00
_cell.angle_gamma   90.00
#
_symmetry.space_group_name_H-M   'P 1'
#
loop_
_entity.id
_entity.type
_entity.pdbx_description
1 polymer ?
#
loop_
_entity_poly.entity_id
_entity_poly.type
_entity_poly.pdbx_seq_one_letter_code
_entity_poly.pdbx_strand_id
1 'polypeptide(L)' 'MSDNVSQEILDKLTKVCLCKAISKASIKKIIASGANTLEKVQQECGAGSGPCGGKRCTPKIIELLENQG' A
#
# COMPACT_ATOMS: atom_id res chain seq x y z
N MET A 1 -16.52 18.71 4.05
CA MET A 1 -15.31 18.84 3.18
C MET A 1 -14.00 18.81 3.98
N SER A 2 -14.01 18.49 5.28
CA SER A 2 -12.85 18.43 6.19
C SER A 2 -12.15 17.06 6.24
N ASP A 3 -12.88 15.99 5.96
CA ASP A 3 -12.45 14.64 6.36
C ASP A 3 -11.51 13.98 5.32
N ASN A 4 -11.70 14.31 4.04
CA ASN A 4 -10.91 13.72 2.95
C ASN A 4 -9.44 14.18 2.96
N VAL A 5 -9.20 15.45 3.26
CA VAL A 5 -7.83 16.01 3.37
C VAL A 5 -7.06 15.30 4.49
N SER A 6 -7.73 15.00 5.61
CA SER A 6 -7.12 14.32 6.75
C SER A 6 -6.68 12.90 6.39
N GLN A 7 -7.48 12.15 5.62
CA GLN A 7 -7.15 10.78 5.22
C GLN A 7 -5.98 10.71 4.23
N GLU A 8 -5.93 11.61 3.24
CA GLU A 8 -4.80 11.66 2.30
C GLU A 8 -3.46 11.96 2.98
N ILE A 9 -3.47 12.83 3.99
CA ILE A 9 -2.29 13.12 4.80
C ILE A 9 -1.88 11.87 5.59
N LEU A 10 -2.84 11.22 6.27
CA LEU A 10 -2.57 10.00 7.02
C LEU A 10 -2.00 8.89 6.14
N ASP A 11 -2.50 8.71 4.93
CA ASP A 11 -2.02 7.68 4.00
C ASP A 11 -0.58 7.94 3.53
N LYS A 12 -0.17 9.21 3.39
CA LYS A 12 1.23 9.57 3.06
C LYS A 12 2.19 9.29 4.22
N LEU A 13 1.75 9.52 5.45
CA LEU A 13 2.54 9.29 6.67
C LEU A 13 2.61 7.80 7.03
N THR A 14 1.52 7.06 6.82
CA THR A 14 1.42 5.65 7.20
C THR A 14 2.29 4.77 6.30
N LYS A 15 3.25 4.06 6.90
CA LYS A 15 4.10 3.10 6.20
C LYS A 15 3.51 1.70 6.27
N VAL A 16 3.24 1.13 5.09
CA VAL A 16 2.75 -0.24 4.96
C VAL A 16 3.92 -1.22 4.91
N CYS A 17 4.95 -0.93 4.10
CA CYS A 17 6.20 -1.69 4.11
C CYS A 17 7.26 -0.96 4.93
N LEU A 18 7.49 -1.44 6.16
CA LEU A 18 8.50 -0.85 7.05
C LEU A 18 9.94 -1.05 6.54
N CYS A 19 10.22 -2.20 5.90
CA CYS A 19 11.55 -2.49 5.36
C CYS A 19 11.96 -1.55 4.22
N LYS A 20 10.99 -1.12 3.39
CA LYS A 20 11.25 -0.32 2.19
C LYS A 20 10.62 1.08 2.26
N ALA A 21 10.15 1.47 3.44
CA ALA A 21 9.50 2.75 3.71
C ALA A 21 8.34 3.12 2.74
N ILE A 22 7.62 2.11 2.22
CA ILE A 22 6.53 2.31 1.25
C ILE A 22 5.27 2.75 1.98
N SER A 23 4.70 3.89 1.55
CA SER A 23 3.52 4.48 2.16
C SER A 23 2.22 3.84 1.69
N LYS A 24 1.15 3.98 2.49
CA LYS A 24 -0.21 3.57 2.12
C LYS A 24 -0.70 4.36 0.90
N ALA A 25 -0.37 5.65 0.81
CA ALA A 25 -0.70 6.48 -0.35
C ALA A 25 -0.07 5.94 -1.66
N SER A 26 1.19 5.50 -1.61
CA SER A 26 1.87 4.90 -2.78
C SER A 26 1.16 3.64 -3.27
N ILE A 27 0.78 2.76 -2.34
CA ILE A 27 0.07 1.51 -2.68
C ILE A 27 -1.33 1.82 -3.24
N LYS A 28 -2.08 2.73 -2.61
CA LYS A 28 -3.39 3.16 -3.12
C LYS A 28 -3.30 3.74 -4.53
N LYS A 29 -2.29 4.56 -4.82
CA LYS A 29 -2.05 5.11 -6.17
C LYS A 29 -1.82 4.00 -7.20
N ILE A 30 -1.04 2.98 -6.84
CA ILE A 30 -0.74 1.84 -7.72
C ILE A 30 -2.00 1.01 -7.99
N ILE A 31 -2.81 0.74 -6.96
CA ILE A 31 -4.10 0.05 -7.10
C ILE A 31 -5.04 0.85 -8.01
N ALA A 32 -5.18 2.16 -7.77
CA ALA A 32 -5.98 3.07 -8.60
C ALA A 32 -5.49 3.17 -10.06
N SER A 33 -4.22 2.86 -10.31
CA SER A 33 -3.64 2.80 -11.66
C SER A 33 -3.89 1.46 -12.36
N GLY A 34 -4.61 0.52 -11.73
CA GLY A 34 -5.03 -0.75 -12.32
C GLY A 34 -4.31 -1.99 -11.78
N ALA A 35 -3.43 -1.86 -10.77
CA ALA A 35 -2.81 -3.01 -10.12
C ALA A 35 -3.80 -3.70 -9.17
N ASN A 36 -4.55 -4.66 -9.72
CA ASN A 36 -5.64 -5.36 -9.03
C ASN A 36 -5.24 -6.72 -8.41
N THR A 37 -3.94 -7.02 -8.32
CA THR A 37 -3.44 -8.23 -7.65
C THR A 37 -2.28 -7.87 -6.74
N LEU A 38 -2.08 -8.66 -5.68
CA LEU A 38 -0.94 -8.51 -4.78
C LEU A 38 0.38 -8.48 -5.55
N GLU A 39 0.54 -9.39 -6.51
CA GLU A 39 1.76 -9.56 -7.28
C GLU A 39 2.06 -8.33 -8.15
N LYS A 40 1.05 -7.76 -8.83
CA LYS A 40 1.19 -6.50 -9.57
C LYS A 40 1.59 -5.36 -8.65
N VAL A 41 0.92 -5.21 -7.50
CA VAL A 41 1.25 -4.15 -6.54
C VAL A 41 2.70 -4.30 -6.04
N GLN A 42 3.12 -5.52 -5.72
CA GLN A 42 4.48 -5.80 -5.25
C GLN A 42 5.54 -5.58 -6.34
N GLN A 43 5.26 -5.92 -7.59
CA GLN A 43 6.15 -5.60 -8.73
C GLN A 43 6.33 -4.10 -8.89
N GLU A 44 5.25 -3.33 -8.83
CA GLU A 44 5.27 -1.88 -9.04
C GLU A 44 5.98 -1.10 -7.92
N CYS A 45 5.77 -1.44 -6.65
CA CYS A 45 6.38 -0.71 -5.53
C CYS A 45 7.58 -1.39 -4.87
N GLY A 46 7.85 -2.65 -5.19
CA GLY A 46 8.88 -3.46 -4.55
C GLY A 46 8.56 -3.89 -3.11
N ALA A 47 7.33 -3.69 -2.61
CA ALA A 47 6.91 -4.25 -1.33
C ALA A 47 7.02 -5.79 -1.36
N GLY A 48 7.25 -6.41 -0.21
CA GLY A 48 7.46 -7.87 -0.15
C GLY A 48 8.91 -8.32 -0.32
N SER A 49 9.71 -7.58 -1.09
CA SER A 49 11.11 -7.92 -1.40
C SER A 49 12.16 -7.45 -0.35
N GLY A 50 11.71 -7.05 0.84
CA GLY A 50 12.60 -6.67 1.95
C GLY A 50 13.07 -7.86 2.79
N PRO A 51 13.97 -7.67 3.76
CA PRO A 51 14.49 -8.75 4.62
C PRO A 51 13.39 -9.48 5.42
N CYS A 52 12.23 -8.86 5.63
CA CYS A 52 11.10 -9.54 6.27
C CYS A 52 10.27 -10.43 5.32
N GLY A 53 10.62 -10.53 4.03
CA GLY A 53 9.94 -11.37 3.04
C GLY A 53 8.43 -11.13 2.93
N GLY A 54 8.00 -9.86 3.03
CA GLY A 54 6.58 -9.50 2.92
C GLY A 54 5.70 -9.82 4.11
N LYS A 55 6.17 -10.58 5.11
CA LYS A 55 5.38 -11.02 6.28
C LYS A 55 4.56 -9.93 6.97
N ARG A 56 5.04 -8.68 6.96
CA ARG A 56 4.39 -7.53 7.63
C ARG A 56 3.50 -6.69 6.71
N CYS A 57 3.84 -6.57 5.44
CA CYS A 57 3.16 -5.66 4.50
C CYS A 57 2.18 -6.36 3.58
N THR A 58 2.43 -7.63 3.23
CA THR A 58 1.54 -8.44 2.38
C THR A 58 0.10 -8.49 2.90
N PRO A 59 -0.19 -8.84 4.17
CA PRO A 59 -1.58 -8.88 4.65
C PRO A 59 -2.28 -7.52 4.55
N LYS A 60 -1.55 -6.42 4.82
CA LYS A 60 -2.07 -5.05 4.69
C LYS A 60 -2.34 -4.66 3.24
N ILE A 61 -1.52 -5.13 2.30
CA ILE A 61 -1.73 -4.87 0.87
C ILE A 61 -2.98 -5.62 0.37
N ILE A 62 -3.17 -6.86 0.83
CA ILE A 62 -4.38 -7.64 0.53
C ILE A 62 -5.62 -6.91 1.05
N GLU A 63 -5.61 -6.45 2.30
CA GLU A 63 -6.71 -5.66 2.88
C GLU A 63 -6.99 -4.38 2.06
N LEU A 64 -5.96 -3.69 1.55
CA LEU A 64 -6.13 -2.51 0.70
C LEU A 64 -6.70 -2.82 -0.69
N LEU A 65 -6.50 -4.03 -1.20
CA LEU A 65 -7.07 -4.50 -2.46
C LEU A 65 -8.55 -4.90 -2.25
N GLU A 66 -8.86 -5.54 -1.12
CA GLU A 66 -10.22 -5.97 -0.76
C GLU A 66 -11.13 -4.79 -0.40
N ASN A 67 -10.63 -3.81 0.35
CA ASN A 67 -11.39 -2.64 0.81
C ASN A 67 -11.48 -1.50 -0.23
N GLN A 68 -11.03 -1.72 -1.48
CA GLN A 68 -11.28 -0.82 -2.61
C GLN A 68 -12.43 -1.30 -3.52
N GLY A 69 -13.23 -2.26 -3.04
CA GLY A 69 -14.53 -2.65 -3.60
C GLY A 69 -15.70 -1.84 -3.04
#